data_AF-A0A158CH12-F1
#
_entry.id   AF-A0A158CH12-F1
#
_cell.length_a   1.000
_cell.length_b   1.000
_cell.length_c   1.000
_cell.angle_alpha   90.00
_cell.angle_beta   90.00
_cell.angle_gamma   90.00
#
_symmetry.space_group_name_H-M   'P 1'
#
loop_
_entity.id
_entity.type
_entity.pdbx_description
1 polymer ?
#
loop_
_entity_poly.entity_id
_entity_poly.type
_entity_poly.pdbx_seq_one_letter_code
_entity_poly.pdbx_strand_id
1 'polypeptide(L)'
;MCRVLVALLVIGASATFAGERDSHDEARLPMVYDAQGRAVGQLEYFSGVNGVYIAIDGEPVFVMVDHKLVGPLQYSASEYTWVADSSVGYASTDCSGGVLVPYSGSPTPAIAVRTGVDVTVYTAVKGYSGNVHVYSLRQTDSTGATSCSATPFDEGALYWAVRSSYPLSERHPEPLRIVY
;
A
#
# COMPACT_ATOMS: atom_id res chain seq x y z
N MET A 1 -2.35 -72.83 -47.79
CA MET A 1 -1.89 -71.44 -48.00
C MET A 1 -2.54 -70.58 -46.93
N CYS A 2 -1.73 -69.80 -46.21
CA CYS A 2 -1.97 -68.53 -45.49
C CYS A 2 -3.39 -68.19 -44.98
N ARG A 3 -3.65 -67.55 -43.83
CA ARG A 3 -2.96 -66.92 -42.68
C ARG A 3 -4.17 -66.35 -41.85
N VAL A 4 -4.20 -66.27 -40.52
CA VAL A 4 -3.91 -65.10 -39.63
C VAL A 4 -4.78 -65.39 -38.37
N LEU A 5 -4.20 -65.62 -37.17
CA LEU A 5 -4.23 -64.75 -35.97
C LEU A 5 -5.55 -63.94 -35.74
N VAL A 6 -6.14 -63.87 -34.55
CA VAL A 6 -5.72 -63.00 -33.43
C VAL A 6 -6.53 -63.34 -32.17
N ALA A 7 -5.86 -63.35 -31.02
CA ALA A 7 -6.42 -63.45 -29.68
C ALA A 7 -6.92 -62.08 -29.17
N LEU A 8 -8.00 -62.05 -28.39
CA LEU A 8 -8.44 -60.88 -27.62
C LEU A 8 -8.73 -61.29 -26.17
N LEU A 9 -7.72 -61.08 -25.32
CA LEU A 9 -7.81 -61.11 -23.87
C LEU A 9 -8.33 -59.75 -23.41
N VAL A 10 -9.58 -59.70 -22.95
CA VAL A 10 -10.21 -58.49 -22.40
C VAL A 10 -9.72 -58.32 -20.96
N ILE A 11 -8.78 -57.40 -20.76
CA ILE A 11 -8.36 -56.94 -19.42
C ILE A 11 -9.30 -55.80 -19.03
N GLY A 12 -10.22 -56.07 -18.11
CA GLY A 12 -11.06 -55.05 -17.48
C GLY A 12 -10.24 -54.22 -16.49
N ALA A 13 -9.87 -53.01 -16.87
CA ALA A 13 -9.29 -52.03 -15.95
C ALA A 13 -10.41 -51.49 -15.04
N SER A 14 -10.34 -51.79 -13.75
CA SER A 14 -11.18 -51.16 -12.74
C SER A 14 -10.67 -49.74 -12.54
N ALA A 15 -11.38 -48.74 -13.08
CA ALA A 15 -11.12 -47.34 -12.76
C ALA A 15 -11.56 -47.08 -11.32
N THR A 16 -10.60 -47.00 -10.41
CA THR A 16 -10.78 -46.39 -9.10
C THR A 16 -11.06 -44.90 -9.31
N PHE A 17 -12.30 -44.47 -9.12
CA PHE A 17 -12.62 -43.06 -8.97
C PHE A 17 -11.97 -42.57 -7.67
N ALA A 18 -10.77 -41.98 -7.80
CA ALA A 18 -10.23 -41.15 -6.75
C ALA A 18 -11.14 -39.93 -6.66
N GLY A 19 -11.82 -39.79 -5.52
CA GLY A 19 -12.76 -38.70 -5.28
C GLY A 19 -12.10 -37.36 -5.54
N GLU A 20 -12.64 -36.66 -6.54
CA GLU A 20 -12.46 -35.23 -6.76
C GLU A 20 -12.77 -34.53 -5.44
N ARG A 21 -11.72 -34.09 -4.73
CA ARG A 21 -11.88 -33.17 -3.60
C ARG A 21 -12.21 -31.82 -4.22
N ASP A 22 -13.50 -31.59 -4.39
CA ASP A 22 -14.09 -30.27 -4.56
C ASP A 22 -13.70 -29.43 -3.34
N SER A 23 -12.56 -28.75 -3.45
CA SER A 23 -12.07 -27.76 -2.50
C SER A 23 -12.05 -26.42 -3.24
N HIS A 24 -13.25 -25.88 -3.42
CA HIS A 24 -13.44 -24.44 -3.46
C HIS A 24 -13.13 -23.88 -2.04
N ASP A 25 -11.88 -24.00 -1.60
CA ASP A 25 -11.33 -23.07 -0.62
C ASP A 25 -11.12 -21.78 -1.40
N GLU A 26 -12.11 -20.90 -1.37
CA GLU A 26 -11.93 -19.52 -1.82
C GLU A 26 -10.71 -18.99 -1.05
N ALA A 27 -9.61 -18.73 -1.77
CA ALA A 27 -8.36 -18.33 -1.15
C ALA A 27 -8.63 -17.13 -0.25
N ARG A 28 -8.58 -17.33 1.07
CA ARG A 28 -8.86 -16.26 2.02
C ARG A 28 -7.80 -15.18 1.85
N LEU A 29 -8.19 -14.06 1.26
CA LEU A 29 -7.28 -12.96 0.99
C LEU A 29 -6.99 -12.25 2.32
N PRO A 30 -5.71 -11.95 2.61
CA PRO A 30 -5.35 -11.28 3.84
C PRO A 30 -6.06 -9.92 3.96
N MET A 31 -6.57 -9.63 5.14
CA MET A 31 -7.30 -8.40 5.49
C MET A 31 -6.53 -7.61 6.52
N VAL A 32 -6.50 -6.29 6.36
CA VAL A 32 -5.92 -5.34 7.32
C VAL A 32 -7.00 -4.87 8.28
N TYR A 33 -6.69 -4.94 9.57
CA TYR A 33 -7.52 -4.46 10.66
C TYR A 33 -6.79 -3.36 11.43
N ASP A 34 -7.55 -2.35 11.88
CA ASP A 34 -7.03 -1.32 12.77
C ASP A 34 -6.94 -1.80 14.24
N ALA A 35 -6.38 -0.97 15.11
CA ALA A 35 -6.21 -1.28 16.54
C ALA A 35 -7.54 -1.46 17.29
N GLN A 36 -8.66 -1.03 16.72
CA GLN A 36 -10.01 -1.22 17.26
C GLN A 36 -10.67 -2.51 16.74
N GLY A 37 -9.97 -3.27 15.88
CA GLY A 37 -10.47 -4.50 15.27
C GLY A 37 -11.41 -4.25 14.10
N ARG A 38 -11.49 -3.03 13.56
CA ARG A 38 -12.30 -2.74 12.37
C ARG A 38 -11.50 -3.09 11.12
N ALA A 39 -12.15 -3.77 10.18
CA ALA A 39 -11.55 -4.05 8.88
C ALA A 39 -11.33 -2.73 8.13
N VAL A 40 -10.11 -2.49 7.67
CA VAL A 40 -9.76 -1.34 6.82
C VAL A 40 -9.94 -1.71 5.36
N GLY A 41 -9.45 -2.88 4.96
CA GLY A 41 -9.52 -3.36 3.59
C GLY A 41 -8.68 -4.61 3.35
N GLN A 42 -8.80 -5.17 2.16
CA GLN A 42 -7.96 -6.27 1.72
C GLN A 42 -6.52 -5.78 1.55
N LEU A 43 -5.56 -6.60 2.00
CA LEU A 43 -4.16 -6.37 1.74
C LEU A 43 -3.87 -6.58 0.25
N GLU A 44 -3.27 -5.57 -0.36
CA GLU A 44 -2.96 -5.53 -1.77
C GLU A 44 -1.47 -5.23 -1.97
N TYR A 45 -0.94 -5.67 -3.11
CA TYR A 45 0.43 -5.37 -3.53
C TYR A 45 0.40 -4.44 -4.74
N PHE A 46 0.96 -3.24 -4.59
CA PHE A 46 0.96 -2.24 -5.64
C PHE A 46 2.32 -1.52 -5.69
N SER A 47 2.88 -1.36 -6.89
CA SER A 47 4.15 -0.64 -7.11
C SER A 47 5.32 -1.10 -6.22
N GLY A 48 5.37 -2.38 -5.85
CA GLY A 48 6.49 -2.93 -5.06
C GLY A 48 6.26 -3.02 -3.56
N VAL A 49 5.12 -2.54 -3.06
CA VAL A 49 4.85 -2.38 -1.62
C VAL A 49 3.47 -2.94 -1.23
N ASN A 50 3.33 -3.30 0.04
CA ASN A 50 2.07 -3.76 0.62
C ASN A 50 1.23 -2.58 1.10
N GLY A 51 -0.08 -2.68 0.98
CA GLY A 51 -0.98 -1.62 1.40
C GLY A 51 -2.44 -2.01 1.28
N VAL A 52 -3.30 -1.01 1.40
CA VAL A 52 -4.75 -1.13 1.24
C VAL A 52 -5.27 0.02 0.39
N TYR A 53 -6.31 -0.24 -0.39
CA TYR A 53 -7.06 0.84 -1.01
C TYR A 53 -8.10 1.38 -0.03
N ILE A 54 -8.05 2.68 0.23
CA ILE A 54 -9.05 3.41 1.01
C ILE A 54 -9.76 4.37 0.08
N ALA A 55 -11.10 4.42 0.18
CA ALA A 55 -11.88 5.40 -0.54
C ALA A 55 -11.82 6.75 0.20
N ILE A 56 -11.09 7.72 -0.37
CA ILE A 56 -11.00 9.09 0.14
C ILE A 56 -11.74 9.99 -0.85
N ASP A 57 -12.79 10.65 -0.39
CA ASP A 57 -13.70 11.44 -1.24
C ASP A 57 -14.27 10.66 -2.45
N GLY A 58 -14.45 9.35 -2.28
CA GLY A 58 -14.94 8.44 -3.32
C GLY A 58 -13.89 7.97 -4.32
N GLU A 59 -12.63 8.40 -4.18
CA GLU A 59 -11.52 8.00 -5.05
C GLU A 59 -10.66 6.93 -4.37
N PRO A 60 -10.16 5.92 -5.11
CA PRO A 60 -9.27 4.92 -4.55
C PRO A 60 -7.88 5.53 -4.30
N VAL A 61 -7.44 5.48 -3.05
CA VAL A 61 -6.10 5.87 -2.62
C VAL A 61 -5.39 4.65 -2.04
N PHE A 62 -4.24 4.31 -2.60
CA PHE A 62 -3.41 3.24 -2.07
C PHE A 62 -2.58 3.76 -0.89
N VAL A 63 -2.76 3.16 0.28
CA VAL A 63 -2.08 3.53 1.52
C VAL A 63 -1.21 2.36 1.97
N MET A 64 0.08 2.62 2.08
CA MET A 64 1.10 1.61 2.38
C MET A 64 1.06 1.18 3.86
N VAL A 65 1.34 -0.10 4.08
CA VAL A 65 1.54 -0.69 5.42
C VAL A 65 2.87 -1.42 5.47
N ASP A 66 3.55 -1.33 6.61
CA ASP A 66 4.78 -2.07 6.85
C ASP A 66 4.85 -2.55 8.30
N HIS A 67 5.76 -3.47 8.59
CA HIS A 67 5.99 -3.95 9.94
C HIS A 67 6.37 -2.80 10.88
N LYS A 68 5.77 -2.81 12.07
CA LYS A 68 6.08 -1.81 13.09
C LYS A 68 7.50 -2.01 13.61
N LEU A 69 8.32 -0.95 13.54
CA LEU A 69 9.63 -0.92 14.17
C LEU A 69 9.47 -0.87 15.70
N VAL A 70 10.10 -1.81 16.41
CA VAL A 70 10.06 -1.93 17.88
C VAL A 70 11.43 -1.71 18.54
N GLY A 71 12.48 -1.58 17.74
CA GLY A 71 13.85 -1.30 18.18
C GLY A 71 14.77 -1.06 16.97
N PRO A 72 16.07 -0.81 17.17
CA PRO A 72 17.00 -0.62 16.06
C PRO A 72 17.02 -1.85 15.16
N LEU A 73 16.50 -1.69 13.93
CA LEU A 73 16.36 -2.78 12.93
C LEU A 73 15.51 -3.97 13.42
N GLN A 74 14.71 -3.81 14.48
CA GLN A 74 13.84 -4.85 15.02
C GLN A 74 12.39 -4.53 14.67
N TYR A 75 11.72 -5.48 14.03
CA TYR A 75 10.36 -5.33 13.54
C TYR A 75 9.42 -6.31 14.25
N SER A 76 8.23 -5.84 14.59
CA SER A 76 7.18 -6.70 15.12
C SER A 76 6.72 -7.70 14.06
N ALA A 77 6.57 -8.97 14.43
CA ALA A 77 6.10 -10.00 13.50
C ALA A 77 4.59 -9.93 13.23
N SER A 78 3.83 -9.23 14.07
CA SER A 78 2.35 -9.25 14.06
C SER A 78 1.71 -7.86 14.11
N GLU A 79 2.48 -6.81 14.37
CA GLU A 79 2.01 -5.43 14.38
C GLU A 79 2.56 -4.67 13.18
N TYR A 80 1.69 -3.91 12.54
CA TYR A 80 1.99 -3.11 11.36
C TYR A 80 1.66 -1.63 11.61
N THR A 81 2.20 -0.76 10.77
CA THR A 81 2.06 0.69 10.83
C THR A 81 1.77 1.22 9.43
N TRP A 82 1.06 2.33 9.35
CA TRP A 82 0.98 3.18 8.16
C TRP A 82 2.36 3.70 7.80
N VAL A 83 2.77 3.46 6.55
CA VAL A 83 4.00 4.05 6.03
C VAL A 83 3.69 5.49 5.64
N ALA A 84 4.50 6.41 6.14
CA ALA A 84 4.48 7.81 5.74
C ALA A 84 5.74 8.14 4.95
N ASP A 85 5.62 9.07 4.01
CA ASP A 85 6.71 9.56 3.20
C ASP A 85 7.75 10.28 4.06
N SER A 86 9.02 9.86 3.90
CA SER A 86 10.15 10.46 4.59
C SER A 86 10.56 11.80 3.99
N SER A 87 10.14 12.11 2.77
CA SER A 87 10.46 13.35 2.05
C SER A 87 9.17 14.06 1.62
N VAL A 88 8.90 15.23 2.20
CA VAL A 88 7.68 16.01 1.92
C VAL A 88 8.05 17.36 1.31
N GLY A 89 7.48 17.68 0.14
CA GLY A 89 7.77 18.94 -0.57
C GLY A 89 6.90 20.11 -0.13
N TYR A 90 7.49 21.31 -0.17
CA TYR A 90 6.85 22.59 0.14
C TYR A 90 7.21 23.66 -0.89
N ALA A 91 6.28 24.59 -1.13
CA ALA A 91 6.50 25.74 -2.00
C ALA A 91 7.33 26.85 -1.33
N SER A 92 7.55 26.78 -0.02
CA SER A 92 8.45 27.68 0.71
C SER A 92 9.90 27.17 0.67
N THR A 93 10.85 27.98 1.12
CA THR A 93 12.26 27.58 1.26
C THR A 93 12.61 27.04 2.65
N ASP A 94 11.67 27.07 3.59
CA ASP A 94 11.84 26.72 5.00
C ASP A 94 10.85 25.64 5.48
N CYS A 95 10.25 24.90 4.54
CA CYS A 95 9.25 23.87 4.78
C CYS A 95 8.02 24.36 5.57
N SER A 96 7.74 25.66 5.54
CA SER A 96 6.50 26.23 6.04
C SER A 96 5.37 26.13 5.00
N GLY A 97 4.12 26.25 5.47
CA GLY A 97 2.94 26.23 4.60
C GLY A 97 2.40 24.81 4.33
N GLY A 98 1.70 24.67 3.22
CA GLY A 98 1.04 23.42 2.85
C GLY A 98 2.00 22.40 2.24
N VAL A 99 1.77 21.13 2.56
CA VAL A 99 2.44 20.01 1.88
C VAL A 99 2.04 19.96 0.41
N LEU A 100 2.91 19.42 -0.42
CA LEU A 100 2.65 19.15 -1.83
C LEU A 100 2.65 17.65 -2.08
N VAL A 101 1.81 17.21 -3.03
CA VAL A 101 1.63 15.79 -3.31
C VAL A 101 2.56 15.39 -4.46
N PRO A 102 3.58 14.55 -4.23
CA PRO A 102 4.44 14.05 -5.29
C PRO A 102 3.68 13.08 -6.19
N TYR A 103 4.29 12.78 -7.33
CA TYR A 103 3.91 11.63 -8.13
C TYR A 103 4.08 10.37 -7.28
N SER A 104 3.00 9.63 -7.11
CA SER A 104 2.94 8.45 -6.24
C SER A 104 2.44 7.25 -7.04
N GLY A 105 2.66 6.04 -6.53
CA GLY A 105 2.06 4.83 -7.13
C GLY A 105 0.52 4.83 -7.09
N SER A 106 -0.13 5.54 -6.17
CA SER A 106 -1.58 5.47 -6.02
C SER A 106 -2.35 5.97 -7.28
N PRO A 107 -3.44 5.31 -7.72
CA PRO A 107 -4.27 5.74 -8.84
C PRO A 107 -4.74 7.20 -8.70
N THR A 108 -5.10 7.58 -7.48
CA THR A 108 -5.24 8.98 -7.08
C THR A 108 -3.94 9.41 -6.42
N PRO A 109 -3.16 10.34 -7.01
CA PRO A 109 -1.91 10.76 -6.41
C PRO A 109 -2.13 11.25 -4.99
N ALA A 110 -1.36 10.70 -4.06
CA ALA A 110 -1.49 10.97 -2.65
C ALA A 110 -0.15 10.81 -1.93
N ILE A 111 -0.06 11.44 -0.76
CA ILE A 111 1.09 11.34 0.14
C ILE A 111 0.61 11.08 1.56
N ALA A 112 1.23 10.14 2.26
CA ALA A 112 0.97 9.93 3.68
C ALA A 112 2.05 10.67 4.47
N VAL A 113 1.65 11.58 5.36
CA VAL A 113 2.59 12.39 6.14
C VAL A 113 2.39 12.11 7.62
N ARG A 114 3.47 11.70 8.29
CA ARG A 114 3.48 11.52 9.74
C ARG A 114 3.92 12.80 10.44
N THR A 115 3.21 13.16 11.50
CA THR A 115 3.55 14.25 12.42
C THR A 115 3.33 13.74 13.84
N GLY A 116 4.42 13.49 14.57
CA GLY A 116 4.35 12.79 15.85
C GLY A 116 3.79 11.37 15.66
N VAL A 117 2.66 11.07 16.31
CA VAL A 117 1.99 9.77 16.23
C VAL A 117 0.94 9.70 15.12
N ASP A 118 0.55 10.84 14.55
CA ASP A 118 -0.57 10.92 13.61
C ASP A 118 -0.10 10.83 12.17
N VAL A 119 -0.81 10.04 11.35
CA VAL A 119 -0.65 10.00 9.89
C VAL A 119 -1.86 10.66 9.25
N THR A 120 -1.58 11.59 8.34
CA THR A 120 -2.58 12.23 7.48
C THR A 120 -2.25 11.94 6.03
N VAL A 121 -3.24 11.50 5.27
CA VAL A 121 -3.11 11.32 3.81
C VAL A 121 -3.60 12.59 3.12
N TYR A 122 -2.81 13.13 2.21
CA TYR A 122 -3.19 14.26 1.38
C TYR A 122 -3.36 13.79 -0.06
N THR A 123 -4.48 14.14 -0.69
CA THR A 123 -4.78 13.78 -2.07
C THR A 123 -4.56 14.98 -3.00
N ALA A 124 -4.10 14.70 -4.22
CA ALA A 124 -3.87 15.73 -5.23
C ALA A 124 -5.16 16.26 -5.87
N VAL A 125 -5.11 17.49 -6.39
CA VAL A 125 -6.09 17.97 -7.37
C VAL A 125 -6.07 17.11 -8.63
N LYS A 126 -7.23 16.87 -9.24
CA LYS A 126 -7.33 16.13 -10.51
C LYS A 126 -6.67 16.94 -11.62
N GLY A 127 -5.76 16.33 -12.38
CA GLY A 127 -5.13 16.96 -13.54
C GLY A 127 -3.95 16.16 -14.08
N TYR A 128 -3.72 16.26 -15.40
CA TYR A 128 -2.70 15.49 -16.11
C TYR A 128 -1.25 15.92 -15.82
N SER A 129 -1.02 17.11 -15.27
CA SER A 129 0.33 17.59 -14.97
C SER A 129 0.45 18.13 -13.55
N GLY A 130 1.52 17.70 -12.89
CA GLY A 130 2.07 18.39 -11.73
C GLY A 130 2.95 19.53 -12.23
N ASN A 131 2.72 20.74 -11.73
CA ASN A 131 3.50 21.95 -12.06
C ASN A 131 3.34 22.96 -10.92
N VAL A 132 3.49 22.49 -9.68
CA VAL A 132 3.50 23.36 -8.51
C VAL A 132 4.94 23.52 -8.05
N HIS A 133 5.34 24.72 -7.69
CA HIS A 133 6.71 24.98 -7.29
C HIS A 133 7.07 24.26 -5.98
N VAL A 134 8.22 23.59 -5.96
CA VAL A 134 8.80 22.96 -4.77
C VAL A 134 10.19 23.53 -4.55
N TYR A 135 10.38 24.24 -3.45
CA TYR A 135 11.63 24.92 -3.09
C TYR A 135 12.26 24.43 -1.79
N SER A 136 11.61 23.51 -1.09
CA SER A 136 12.20 22.80 0.05
C SER A 136 11.59 21.43 0.26
N LEU A 137 12.36 20.55 0.89
CA LEU A 137 11.98 19.20 1.27
C LEU A 137 12.17 19.03 2.78
N ARG A 138 11.11 18.60 3.47
CA ARG A 138 11.19 18.12 4.85
C ARG A 138 11.59 16.65 4.83
N GLN A 139 12.75 16.33 5.37
CA GLN A 139 13.23 14.96 5.53
C GLN A 139 12.90 14.44 6.94
N THR A 140 12.47 13.20 7.05
CA THR A 140 12.20 12.51 8.32
C THR A 140 13.04 11.25 8.37
N ASP A 141 13.89 11.12 9.39
CA ASP A 141 14.73 9.94 9.56
C ASP A 141 13.99 8.79 10.26
N SER A 142 14.67 7.65 10.43
CA SER A 142 14.11 6.46 11.08
C SER A 142 13.83 6.63 12.58
N THR A 143 14.33 7.70 13.21
CA THR A 143 14.01 8.07 14.59
C THR A 143 12.78 8.97 14.68
N GLY A 144 12.26 9.43 13.54
CA GLY A 144 11.19 10.40 13.45
C GLY A 144 11.66 11.85 13.55
N ALA A 145 12.97 12.09 13.60
CA ALA A 145 13.51 13.45 13.61
C ALA A 145 13.34 14.09 12.22
N THR A 146 12.84 15.32 12.20
CA THR A 146 12.59 16.05 10.97
C THR A 146 13.61 17.17 10.76
N SER A 147 14.09 17.33 9.53
CA SER A 147 14.89 18.47 9.09
C SER A 147 14.28 19.09 7.82
N CYS A 148 14.59 20.35 7.56
CA CYS A 148 14.20 21.04 6.34
C CYS A 148 15.43 21.46 5.54
N SER A 149 15.38 21.22 4.23
CA SER A 149 16.42 21.64 3.30
C SER A 149 15.80 22.34 2.11
N ALA A 150 16.26 23.56 1.82
CA ALA A 150 15.93 24.25 0.57
C ALA A 150 16.54 23.50 -0.62
N THR A 151 15.82 23.48 -1.74
CA THR A 151 16.31 22.91 -3.00
C THR A 151 16.98 24.01 -3.84
N PRO A 152 18.08 23.71 -4.56
CA PRO A 152 18.77 24.70 -5.38
C PRO A 152 18.00 25.05 -6.68
N PHE A 153 16.99 24.26 -7.03
CA PHE A 153 16.11 24.47 -8.17
C PHE A 153 14.69 23.98 -7.83
N ASP A 154 13.74 24.30 -8.70
CA ASP A 154 12.35 23.89 -8.57
C ASP A 154 12.17 22.40 -8.89
N GLU A 155 11.74 21.61 -7.91
CA GLU A 155 11.46 20.16 -8.04
C GLU A 155 10.01 19.88 -8.48
N GLY A 156 9.26 20.92 -8.82
CA GLY A 156 7.80 20.92 -8.97
C GLY A 156 7.19 20.12 -10.12
N ALA A 157 8.00 19.63 -11.05
CA ALA A 157 7.54 18.99 -12.29
C ALA A 157 6.70 17.72 -12.07
N LEU A 158 6.84 17.07 -10.90
CA LEU A 158 6.10 15.87 -10.52
C LEU A 158 5.33 16.09 -9.21
N TYR A 159 4.86 17.31 -8.95
CA TYR A 159 4.08 17.63 -7.76
C TYR A 159 2.74 18.29 -8.11
N TRP A 160 1.74 18.01 -7.29
CA TRP A 160 0.39 18.57 -7.37
C TRP A 160 0.05 19.34 -6.09
N ALA A 161 -0.83 20.32 -6.24
CA ALA A 161 -1.47 20.96 -5.09
C ALA A 161 -2.39 19.95 -4.39
N VAL A 162 -2.51 20.12 -3.07
CA VAL A 162 -3.44 19.34 -2.25
C VAL A 162 -4.88 19.74 -2.57
N ARG A 163 -5.74 18.73 -2.74
CA ARG A 163 -7.19 18.87 -2.83
C ARG A 163 -7.86 18.68 -1.48
N SER A 164 -7.51 17.60 -0.79
CA SER A 164 -8.11 17.23 0.49
C SER A 164 -7.12 16.49 1.38
N SER A 165 -7.44 16.42 2.67
CA SER A 165 -6.72 15.65 3.66
C SER A 165 -7.64 14.65 4.34
N TYR A 166 -7.08 13.51 4.74
CA TYR A 166 -7.76 12.42 5.41
C TYR A 166 -6.97 12.02 6.66
N PRO A 167 -7.53 12.17 7.87
CA PRO A 167 -6.84 11.85 9.11
C PRO A 167 -6.82 10.32 9.30
N LEU A 168 -5.81 9.68 8.70
CA LEU A 168 -5.71 8.23 8.57
C LEU A 168 -5.60 7.55 9.94
N SER A 169 -4.70 8.01 10.82
CA SER A 169 -4.55 7.40 12.16
C SER A 169 -5.75 7.63 13.07
N GLU A 170 -6.48 8.74 12.91
CA GLU A 170 -7.71 8.95 13.68
C GLU A 170 -8.83 8.00 13.22
N ARG A 171 -8.95 7.79 11.91
CA ARG A 171 -9.98 6.93 11.33
C ARG A 171 -9.64 5.46 11.37
N HIS A 172 -8.36 5.10 11.36
CA HIS A 172 -7.84 3.73 11.40
C HIS A 172 -6.57 3.70 12.26
N PRO A 173 -6.71 3.63 13.60
CA PRO A 173 -5.57 3.73 14.51
C PRO A 173 -4.63 2.52 14.44
N GLU A 174 -3.37 2.78 14.71
CA GLU A 174 -2.28 1.80 14.83
C GLU A 174 -2.20 1.22 16.26
N PRO A 175 -1.57 0.03 16.48
CA PRO A 175 -0.98 -0.84 15.47
C PRO A 175 -2.03 -1.56 14.63
N LEU A 176 -1.72 -1.75 13.35
CA LEU A 176 -2.51 -2.52 12.42
C LEU A 176 -2.20 -4.02 12.55
N ARG A 177 -3.12 -4.86 12.09
CA ARG A 177 -2.96 -6.32 12.04
C ARG A 177 -3.37 -6.85 10.68
N ILE A 178 -2.64 -7.86 10.20
CA ILE A 178 -2.97 -8.58 8.97
C ILE A 178 -3.44 -9.99 9.36
N VAL A 179 -4.60 -10.40 8.87
CA VAL A 179 -5.24 -11.69 9.19
C VAL A 179 -5.77 -12.34 7.92
N TYR A 180 -5.69 -13.68 7.82
CA TYR A 180 -6.27 -14.48 6.75
C TYR A 180 -7.69 -14.95 7.11
#